data_AF-A0A8S3ZCZ3-F1
#
_entry.id   AF-A0A8S3ZCZ3-F1
#
_cell.length_a   1.000
_cell.length_b   1.000
_cell.length_c   1.000
_cell.angle_alpha   90.00
_cell.angle_beta   90.00
_cell.angle_gamma   90.00
#
_symmetry.space_group_name_H-M   'P 1'
#
loop_
_entity.id
_entity.type
_entity.pdbx_description
1 polymer ?
#
loop_
_entity_poly.entity_id
_entity_poly.type
_entity_poly.pdbx_seq_one_letter_code
_entity_poly.pdbx_strand_id
1 'polypeptide(L)'
;AFAEYIGHMTYRKNICTSHLFTDYPFAMRVLGLAWMSTLCMDVSPGSLKKNSGLTSGTENTEGTITSLQMNLVFVHELGHNFGSEHDPATPECSAPDHHGGNFLMWDKSVNGKSPNNLKFSACSKRYIGRAIVQASCLVPRSSMISFCGNGIVDEKEQCDAGAHGVIGTNPCCTSNCKLKEHATCSDMNQACCKNCTMSAKGTLCIARDDIECENASYCSGNSFNCPNPDYLKDWTSCKDRYLVISYHTCQSAVFAENGAACKWCCYDATDPNNPGPCVVQTNETVNEGRPCYLGYCEVYILLSLLIKHFVLRHVMVIRHFLFVL
;
A
#
# COMPACT_ATOMS: atom_id res chain seq x y z
N ALA A 1 21.05 13.52 -1.56
CA ALA A 1 21.76 12.54 -2.40
C ALA A 1 20.84 11.73 -3.31
N PHE A 2 20.02 10.78 -2.81
CA PHE A 2 19.27 9.85 -3.69
C PHE A 2 18.05 10.48 -4.38
N ALA A 3 17.24 11.26 -3.67
CA ALA A 3 16.17 12.06 -4.28
C ALA A 3 16.72 13.10 -5.27
N GLU A 4 17.94 13.60 -5.01
CA GLU A 4 18.63 14.52 -5.94
C GLU A 4 19.08 13.82 -7.22
N TYR A 5 19.56 12.58 -7.10
CA TYR A 5 19.95 11.74 -8.23
C TYR A 5 18.79 11.50 -9.21
N ILE A 6 17.57 11.25 -8.72
CA ILE A 6 16.38 11.12 -9.57
C ILE A 6 16.04 12.41 -10.31
N GLY A 7 16.16 13.55 -9.63
CA GLY A 7 15.98 14.85 -10.27
C GLY A 7 17.03 15.16 -11.36
N HIS A 8 18.20 14.50 -11.32
CA HIS A 8 19.20 14.61 -12.39
C HIS A 8 19.00 13.61 -13.53
N MET A 9 18.42 12.43 -13.26
CA MET A 9 18.22 11.37 -14.26
C MET A 9 16.92 11.46 -15.05
N THR A 10 16.03 12.40 -14.70
CA THR A 10 14.79 12.63 -15.45
C THR A 10 15.07 13.39 -16.75
N TYR A 11 15.45 12.65 -17.80
CA TYR A 11 15.71 13.21 -19.13
C TYR A 11 14.43 13.57 -19.91
N ARG A 12 13.26 13.09 -19.49
CA ARG A 12 11.99 13.41 -20.16
C ARG A 12 11.55 14.84 -19.85
N LYS A 13 11.18 15.56 -20.92
CA LYS A 13 10.47 16.85 -20.85
C LYS A 13 8.97 16.58 -20.76
N ASN A 14 8.20 17.52 -20.20
CA ASN A 14 6.73 17.47 -20.16
C ASN A 14 6.13 16.32 -19.32
N ILE A 15 6.73 16.00 -18.17
CA ILE A 15 6.13 15.07 -17.18
C ILE A 15 5.65 15.85 -15.96
N CYS A 16 4.51 15.44 -15.40
CA CYS A 16 3.94 16.11 -14.24
C CYS A 16 4.79 15.91 -12.97
N THR A 17 5.20 14.67 -12.77
CA THR A 17 6.10 14.21 -11.72
C THR A 17 6.78 12.92 -12.19
N SER A 18 7.86 12.52 -11.52
CA SER A 18 8.55 11.24 -11.71
C SER A 18 8.68 10.50 -10.38
N HIS A 19 8.47 9.19 -10.38
CA HIS A 19 8.63 8.38 -9.19
C HIS A 19 9.61 7.24 -9.40
N LEU A 20 10.50 7.01 -8.45
CA LEU A 20 11.38 5.84 -8.45
C LEU A 20 10.88 4.78 -7.48
N PHE A 21 10.81 3.53 -7.95
CA PHE A 21 10.69 2.35 -7.08
C PHE A 21 12.07 1.69 -6.93
N THR A 22 12.43 1.29 -5.71
CA THR A 22 13.71 0.64 -5.40
C THR A 22 13.52 -0.38 -4.29
N ASP A 23 14.44 -1.34 -4.16
CA ASP A 23 14.48 -2.26 -2.99
C ASP A 23 15.58 -1.87 -2.00
N TYR A 24 16.04 -0.62 -2.04
CA TYR A 24 17.12 -0.13 -1.19
C TYR A 24 16.56 0.33 0.15
N PRO A 25 17.01 -0.23 1.29
CA PRO A 25 16.44 0.11 2.57
C PRO A 25 17.05 1.42 3.12
N PHE A 26 16.20 2.41 3.44
CA PHE A 26 16.66 3.71 3.93
C PHE A 26 16.80 3.76 5.44
N ALA A 27 17.77 4.55 5.92
CA ALA A 27 17.99 4.77 7.35
C ALA A 27 16.72 5.29 8.05
N MET A 28 16.63 5.06 9.36
CA MET A 28 15.51 5.53 10.19
C MET A 28 14.12 5.01 9.78
N ARG A 29 14.05 3.84 9.12
CA ARG A 29 12.81 3.19 8.66
C ARG A 29 11.99 4.03 7.67
N VAL A 30 12.64 4.92 6.94
CA VAL A 30 11.99 5.70 5.88
C VAL A 30 11.65 4.76 4.72
N LEU A 31 10.41 4.80 4.24
CA LEU A 31 9.96 3.99 3.10
C LEU A 31 9.81 4.81 1.83
N GLY A 32 9.73 6.13 1.93
CA GLY A 32 9.59 7.01 0.77
C GLY A 32 10.08 8.42 1.07
N LEU A 33 10.34 9.16 0.01
CA LEU A 33 10.69 10.59 0.07
C LEU A 33 10.20 11.30 -1.19
N ALA A 34 9.54 12.44 -1.00
CA ALA A 34 9.16 13.34 -2.07
C ALA A 34 9.34 14.81 -1.70
N TRP A 35 9.56 15.64 -2.71
CA TRP A 35 9.48 17.08 -2.52
C TRP A 35 8.03 17.54 -2.47
N MET A 36 7.74 18.49 -1.60
CA MET A 36 6.38 18.99 -1.45
C MET A 36 6.06 20.14 -2.42
N SER A 37 4.81 20.16 -2.93
CA SER A 37 4.28 21.21 -3.81
C SER A 37 5.11 21.37 -5.09
N THR A 38 5.51 20.25 -5.70
CA THR A 38 6.43 20.24 -6.85
C THR A 38 5.80 19.72 -8.13
N LEU A 39 4.51 19.42 -8.12
CA LEU A 39 3.76 19.08 -9.32
C LEU A 39 3.97 20.11 -10.42
N CYS A 40 4.26 19.65 -11.65
CA CYS A 40 4.53 20.48 -12.82
C CYS A 40 5.77 21.37 -12.76
N MET A 41 6.63 21.28 -11.73
CA MET A 41 7.89 22.02 -11.74
C MET A 41 8.84 21.44 -12.79
N ASP A 42 8.94 22.11 -13.93
CA ASP A 42 10.00 21.89 -14.92
C ASP A 42 11.10 22.92 -14.70
N VAL A 43 12.27 22.47 -14.24
CA VAL A 43 13.44 23.33 -14.06
C VAL A 43 14.35 23.24 -15.28
N SER A 44 15.09 24.32 -15.54
CA SER A 44 16.05 24.42 -16.64
C SER A 44 16.97 23.19 -16.75
N PRO A 45 17.37 22.78 -17.97
CA PRO A 45 18.29 21.66 -18.17
C PRO A 45 19.54 21.75 -17.29
N GLY A 46 19.87 20.67 -16.58
CA GLY A 46 21.00 20.62 -15.64
C GLY A 46 20.68 21.03 -14.20
N SER A 47 19.48 21.58 -13.95
CA SER A 47 18.98 21.85 -12.59
C SER A 47 18.31 20.61 -11.99
N LEU A 48 18.33 20.52 -10.65
CA LEU A 48 17.69 19.43 -9.93
C LEU A 48 16.16 19.45 -10.13
N LYS A 49 15.60 18.45 -10.81
CA LYS A 49 14.15 18.29 -10.96
C LYS A 49 13.50 17.83 -9.66
N LYS A 50 12.83 18.76 -8.98
CA LYS A 50 12.15 18.52 -7.71
C LYS A 50 10.74 17.93 -7.87
N ASN A 51 10.19 17.84 -9.08
CA ASN A 51 8.94 17.14 -9.36
C ASN A 51 9.16 15.61 -9.32
N SER A 52 9.73 15.12 -8.23
CA SER A 52 10.14 13.75 -8.05
C SER A 52 9.81 13.22 -6.67
N GLY A 53 9.64 11.90 -6.62
CA GLY A 53 9.48 11.11 -5.40
C GLY A 53 10.13 9.74 -5.56
N LEU A 54 10.23 9.01 -4.45
CA LEU A 54 10.72 7.63 -4.46
C LEU A 54 10.07 6.81 -3.35
N THR A 55 9.93 5.50 -3.60
CA THR A 55 9.42 4.51 -2.65
C THR A 55 10.35 3.30 -2.63
N SER A 56 10.61 2.78 -1.43
CA SER A 56 11.33 1.53 -1.22
C SER A 56 10.38 0.37 -0.94
N GLY A 57 10.60 -0.74 -1.62
CA GLY A 57 9.98 -2.04 -1.33
C GLY A 57 10.61 -2.76 -0.13
N THR A 58 11.66 -2.21 0.48
CA THR A 58 12.39 -2.87 1.56
C THR A 58 12.58 -1.93 2.76
N GLU A 59 12.28 -2.44 3.95
CA GLU A 59 12.55 -1.80 5.23
C GLU A 59 13.80 -2.44 5.88
N ASN A 60 14.58 -1.64 6.62
CA ASN A 60 15.88 -2.05 7.17
C ASN A 60 15.81 -3.14 8.26
N THR A 61 14.64 -3.40 8.84
CA THR A 61 14.43 -4.37 9.94
C THR A 61 13.40 -5.45 9.65
N GLU A 62 12.35 -5.15 8.89
CA GLU A 62 11.24 -6.08 8.58
C GLU A 62 11.38 -6.78 7.22
N GLY A 63 12.34 -6.37 6.38
CA GLY A 63 12.53 -6.93 5.04
C GLY A 63 11.58 -6.31 4.02
N THR A 64 11.14 -7.11 3.04
CA THR A 64 10.26 -6.64 1.94
C THR A 64 8.87 -6.29 2.47
N ILE A 65 8.38 -5.10 2.13
CA ILE A 65 7.03 -4.65 2.48
C ILE A 65 5.99 -5.20 1.50
N THR A 66 4.71 -5.19 1.87
CA THR A 66 3.65 -5.74 1.02
C THR A 66 3.39 -4.85 -0.20
N SER A 67 2.78 -5.41 -1.26
CA SER A 67 2.37 -4.63 -2.44
C SER A 67 1.41 -3.50 -2.07
N LEU A 68 0.49 -3.76 -1.12
CA LEU A 68 -0.39 -2.72 -0.58
C LEU A 68 0.41 -1.62 0.12
N GLN A 69 1.38 -1.97 0.98
CA GLN A 69 2.22 -0.98 1.65
C GLN A 69 3.05 -0.15 0.67
N MET A 70 3.64 -0.76 -0.36
CA MET A 70 4.34 -0.04 -1.42
C MET A 70 3.42 0.98 -2.10
N ASN A 71 2.19 0.58 -2.45
CA ASN A 71 1.21 1.47 -3.05
C ASN A 71 0.84 2.64 -2.11
N LEU A 72 0.66 2.38 -0.82
CA LEU A 72 0.33 3.43 0.15
C LEU A 72 1.47 4.43 0.29
N VAL A 73 2.71 3.97 0.41
CA VAL A 73 3.88 4.85 0.46
C VAL A 73 4.00 5.65 -0.83
N PHE A 74 3.85 5.01 -2.00
CA PHE A 74 3.85 5.71 -3.29
C PHE A 74 2.82 6.84 -3.34
N VAL A 75 1.57 6.55 -2.95
CA VAL A 75 0.50 7.56 -3.00
C VAL A 75 0.69 8.64 -1.94
N HIS A 76 1.28 8.31 -0.77
CA HIS A 76 1.67 9.28 0.25
C HIS A 76 2.70 10.28 -0.30
N GLU A 77 3.79 9.77 -0.89
CA GLU A 77 4.83 10.61 -1.51
C GLU A 77 4.28 11.43 -2.69
N LEU A 78 3.37 10.85 -3.47
CA LEU A 78 2.67 11.57 -4.52
C LEU A 78 1.80 12.69 -3.92
N GLY A 79 1.14 12.46 -2.78
CA GLY A 79 0.41 13.46 -2.02
C GLY A 79 1.26 14.68 -1.67
N HIS A 80 2.52 14.47 -1.28
CA HIS A 80 3.48 15.55 -1.08
C HIS A 80 3.77 16.32 -2.37
N ASN A 81 4.03 15.66 -3.50
CA ASN A 81 4.21 16.36 -4.79
C ASN A 81 2.99 17.23 -5.15
N PHE A 82 1.77 16.74 -4.84
CA PHE A 82 0.50 17.46 -4.98
C PHE A 82 0.25 18.50 -3.86
N GLY A 83 1.25 18.77 -3.02
CA GLY A 83 1.26 19.86 -2.05
C GLY A 83 0.59 19.56 -0.71
N SER A 84 0.20 18.31 -0.45
CA SER A 84 -0.29 17.93 0.87
C SER A 84 0.87 17.85 1.86
N GLU A 85 0.71 18.53 2.99
CA GLU A 85 1.49 18.27 4.21
C GLU A 85 0.98 17.00 4.90
N HIS A 86 1.69 16.59 5.95
CA HIS A 86 1.16 15.57 6.84
C HIS A 86 -0.14 16.05 7.51
N ASP A 87 -1.07 15.12 7.69
CA ASP A 87 -2.33 15.39 8.36
C ASP A 87 -2.09 15.76 9.84
N PRO A 88 -2.65 16.88 10.33
CA PRO A 88 -2.52 17.26 11.73
C PRO A 88 -3.37 16.36 12.62
N ALA A 89 -2.95 16.21 13.88
CA ALA A 89 -3.65 15.46 14.93
C ALA A 89 -4.95 16.18 15.38
N THR A 90 -5.89 16.33 14.46
CA THR A 90 -7.20 16.97 14.65
C THR A 90 -8.31 16.00 14.25
N PRO A 91 -9.51 16.08 14.84
CA PRO A 91 -10.62 15.18 14.49
C PRO A 91 -11.06 15.25 13.03
N GLU A 92 -10.75 16.34 12.33
CA GLU A 92 -11.07 16.52 10.93
C GLU A 92 -10.14 15.71 10.00
N CYS A 93 -8.89 15.54 10.40
CA CYS A 93 -7.81 15.07 9.52
C CYS A 93 -7.06 13.84 10.05
N SER A 94 -7.43 13.39 11.24
CA SER A 94 -6.97 12.15 11.85
C SER A 94 -8.16 11.51 12.55
N ALA A 95 -8.17 10.18 12.65
CA ALA A 95 -9.21 9.46 13.36
C ALA A 95 -8.56 8.37 14.22
N PRO A 96 -9.09 8.11 15.42
CA PRO A 96 -8.61 7.01 16.23
C PRO A 96 -8.90 5.67 15.54
N ASP A 97 -8.18 4.62 15.91
CA ASP A 97 -8.28 3.29 15.27
C ASP A 97 -9.71 2.72 15.24
N HIS A 98 -10.56 3.04 16.24
CA HIS A 98 -11.95 2.55 16.31
C HIS A 98 -12.90 3.31 15.37
N HIS A 99 -12.44 4.43 14.82
CA HIS A 99 -13.13 5.21 13.79
C HIS A 99 -12.38 5.14 12.46
N GLY A 100 -11.76 4.00 12.19
CA GLY A 100 -11.14 3.70 10.92
C GLY A 100 -9.69 4.18 10.77
N GLY A 101 -9.04 4.59 11.86
CA GLY A 101 -7.61 4.90 11.92
C GLY A 101 -7.22 6.19 11.19
N ASN A 102 -5.92 6.49 11.20
CA ASN A 102 -5.40 7.68 10.53
C ASN A 102 -5.50 7.60 9.00
N PHE A 103 -5.52 8.77 8.35
CA PHE A 103 -5.59 8.89 6.90
C PHE A 103 -4.22 8.69 6.24
N LEU A 104 -4.21 8.61 4.91
CA LEU A 104 -3.01 8.30 4.13
C LEU A 104 -1.83 9.25 4.36
N MET A 105 -2.08 10.54 4.60
CA MET A 105 -1.03 11.55 4.82
C MET A 105 -0.62 11.67 6.29
N TRP A 106 -0.92 10.69 7.13
CA TRP A 106 -0.42 10.68 8.50
C TRP A 106 1.11 10.68 8.55
N ASP A 107 1.70 11.35 9.54
CA ASP A 107 3.16 11.51 9.67
C ASP A 107 3.91 10.20 9.98
N LYS A 108 3.17 9.14 10.34
CA LYS A 108 3.67 7.78 10.54
C LYS A 108 3.08 6.86 9.47
N SER A 109 3.89 5.90 9.04
CA SER A 109 3.49 4.90 8.06
C SER A 109 2.18 4.20 8.45
N VAL A 110 1.25 4.19 7.51
CA VAL A 110 -0.01 3.43 7.61
C VAL A 110 0.18 2.06 6.98
N ASN A 111 -0.43 1.05 7.57
CA ASN A 111 -0.26 -0.35 7.14
C ASN A 111 -1.38 -0.85 6.22
N GLY A 112 -2.32 0.03 5.85
CA GLY A 112 -3.44 -0.30 4.97
C GLY A 112 -4.58 -1.06 5.63
N LYS A 113 -4.49 -1.33 6.95
CA LYS A 113 -5.46 -2.15 7.67
C LYS A 113 -6.71 -1.39 8.04
N SER A 114 -6.58 -0.09 8.28
CA SER A 114 -7.71 0.73 8.66
C SER A 114 -8.34 1.40 7.43
N PRO A 115 -9.67 1.51 7.35
CA PRO A 115 -10.39 2.04 6.18
C PRO A 115 -9.95 3.44 5.74
N ASN A 116 -9.50 4.28 6.66
CA ASN A 116 -9.02 5.62 6.33
C ASN A 116 -7.60 5.62 5.76
N ASN A 117 -6.81 4.55 5.96
CA ASN A 117 -5.46 4.45 5.39
C ASN A 117 -5.49 4.52 3.85
N LEU A 118 -6.61 4.10 3.24
CA LEU A 118 -6.81 4.13 1.78
C LEU A 118 -7.40 5.45 1.27
N LYS A 119 -7.55 6.46 2.14
CA LYS A 119 -8.26 7.71 1.85
C LYS A 119 -7.39 8.91 2.22
N PHE A 120 -7.47 9.96 1.40
CA PHE A 120 -7.02 11.30 1.81
C PHE A 120 -8.03 11.92 2.77
N SER A 121 -7.52 12.57 3.81
CA SER A 121 -8.32 13.35 4.77
C SER A 121 -8.95 14.59 4.12
N ALA A 122 -9.81 15.29 4.86
CA ALA A 122 -10.33 16.59 4.42
C ALA A 122 -9.21 17.65 4.29
N CYS A 123 -8.21 17.66 5.17
CA CYS A 123 -7.05 18.57 5.08
C CYS A 123 -6.27 18.30 3.79
N SER A 124 -5.88 17.05 3.58
CA SER A 124 -5.10 16.61 2.43
C SER A 124 -5.80 16.96 1.11
N LYS A 125 -7.12 16.69 1.00
CA LYS A 125 -7.92 17.02 -0.18
C LYS A 125 -7.93 18.51 -0.51
N ARG A 126 -7.90 19.40 0.48
CA ARG A 126 -7.86 20.85 0.25
C ARG A 126 -6.54 21.29 -0.36
N TYR A 127 -5.42 20.77 0.14
CA TYR A 127 -4.09 21.07 -0.42
C TYR A 127 -3.96 20.52 -1.84
N ILE A 128 -4.29 19.25 -2.04
CA ILE A 128 -4.25 18.58 -3.35
C ILE A 128 -5.17 19.30 -4.35
N GLY A 129 -6.39 19.67 -3.94
CA GLY A 129 -7.33 20.39 -4.79
C GLY A 129 -6.80 21.73 -5.29
N ARG A 130 -6.09 22.49 -4.44
CA ARG A 130 -5.43 23.74 -4.86
C ARG A 130 -4.33 23.49 -5.87
N ALA A 131 -3.50 22.47 -5.66
CA ALA A 131 -2.43 22.11 -6.59
C ALA A 131 -2.98 21.69 -7.97
N ILE A 132 -4.06 20.88 -8.00
CA ILE A 132 -4.70 20.45 -9.26
C ILE A 132 -5.19 21.65 -10.07
N VAL A 133 -5.82 22.63 -9.43
CA VAL A 133 -6.31 23.85 -10.12
C VAL A 133 -5.17 24.67 -10.73
N GLN A 134 -3.99 24.64 -10.11
CA GLN A 134 -2.82 25.40 -10.56
C GLN A 134 -1.90 24.59 -11.49
N ALA A 135 -2.15 23.31 -11.66
CA ALA A 135 -1.27 22.40 -12.39
C ALA A 135 -1.33 22.67 -13.90
N SER A 136 -0.25 23.21 -14.45
CA SER A 136 -0.11 23.50 -15.89
C SER A 136 0.15 22.26 -16.76
N CYS A 137 0.62 21.17 -16.13
CA CYS A 137 1.06 19.96 -16.80
C CYS A 137 0.01 18.84 -16.81
N LEU A 138 -1.03 18.93 -15.97
CA LEU A 138 -2.12 17.95 -15.94
C LEU A 138 -2.98 18.13 -17.19
N VAL A 139 -3.18 17.04 -17.92
CA VAL A 139 -4.03 17.00 -19.12
C VAL A 139 -5.22 16.08 -18.88
N PRO A 140 -6.37 16.31 -19.56
CA PRO A 140 -7.47 15.37 -19.52
C PRO A 140 -7.00 13.97 -19.94
N ARG A 141 -7.55 12.92 -19.31
CA ARG A 141 -7.22 11.53 -19.69
C ARG A 141 -7.45 11.26 -21.18
N SER A 142 -8.47 11.87 -21.77
CA SER A 142 -8.75 11.79 -23.22
C SER A 142 -7.68 12.45 -24.10
N SER A 143 -6.88 13.36 -23.53
CA SER A 143 -5.75 14.04 -24.18
C SER A 143 -4.42 13.38 -23.90
N MET A 144 -4.35 12.41 -22.97
CA MET A 144 -3.22 11.51 -22.91
C MET A 144 -3.25 10.71 -24.21
N ILE A 145 -2.32 11.05 -25.11
CA ILE A 145 -2.11 10.32 -26.35
C ILE A 145 -1.90 8.86 -25.95
N SER A 146 -2.81 7.98 -26.38
CA SER A 146 -2.53 6.53 -26.41
C SER A 146 -1.22 6.38 -27.15
N PHE A 147 -0.17 6.15 -26.37
CA PHE A 147 1.20 6.20 -26.83
C PHE A 147 1.72 4.78 -26.74
N CYS A 148 1.85 4.21 -27.93
CA CYS A 148 2.47 2.91 -28.08
C CYS A 148 3.89 2.92 -27.52
N GLY A 149 4.15 2.04 -26.55
CA GLY A 149 5.44 1.86 -25.90
C GLY A 149 5.46 2.25 -24.43
N ASN A 150 4.32 2.58 -23.83
CA ASN A 150 4.21 2.82 -22.38
C ASN A 150 3.94 1.53 -21.59
N GLY A 151 3.65 0.41 -22.28
CA GLY A 151 3.39 -0.90 -21.69
C GLY A 151 1.94 -1.13 -21.24
N ILE A 152 1.04 -0.18 -21.49
CA ILE A 152 -0.38 -0.24 -21.11
C ILE A 152 -1.21 -0.27 -22.39
N VAL A 153 -2.06 -1.29 -22.53
CA VAL A 153 -2.94 -1.41 -23.69
C VAL A 153 -4.08 -0.39 -23.57
N ASP A 154 -4.04 0.64 -24.41
CA ASP A 154 -5.10 1.64 -24.56
C ASP A 154 -6.19 1.20 -25.56
N GLU A 155 -7.31 1.93 -25.63
CA GLU A 155 -8.50 1.57 -26.43
C GLU A 155 -8.24 1.26 -27.92
N LYS A 156 -7.16 1.80 -28.50
CA LYS A 156 -6.80 1.62 -29.92
C LYS A 156 -5.70 0.57 -30.14
N GLU A 157 -5.15 0.01 -29.07
CA GLU A 157 -4.03 -0.92 -29.09
C GLU A 157 -4.51 -2.36 -28.89
N GLN A 158 -3.78 -3.32 -29.48
CA GLN A 158 -4.04 -4.75 -29.24
C GLN A 158 -3.02 -5.36 -28.28
N CYS A 159 -1.88 -4.72 -28.14
CA CYS A 159 -0.78 -5.04 -27.25
C CYS A 159 0.09 -3.80 -27.08
N ASP A 160 0.82 -3.71 -25.98
CA ASP A 160 1.91 -2.76 -25.82
C ASP A 160 3.06 -3.44 -25.08
N ALA A 161 4.09 -3.83 -25.83
CA ALA A 161 5.28 -4.47 -25.27
C ALA A 161 6.33 -3.48 -24.73
N GLY A 162 5.94 -2.22 -24.52
CA GLY A 162 6.82 -1.15 -24.06
C GLY A 162 7.95 -0.87 -25.05
N ALA A 163 9.14 -0.57 -24.52
CA ALA A 163 10.33 -0.31 -25.33
C ALA A 163 10.67 -1.47 -26.30
N HIS A 164 10.45 -2.72 -25.89
CA HIS A 164 10.68 -3.89 -26.76
C HIS A 164 9.74 -3.94 -27.95
N GLY A 165 8.48 -3.48 -27.77
CA GLY A 165 7.52 -3.29 -28.85
C GLY A 165 7.98 -2.24 -29.84
N VAL A 166 8.31 -1.04 -29.34
CA VAL A 166 8.73 0.11 -30.17
C VAL A 166 9.98 -0.19 -31.00
N ILE A 167 10.97 -0.89 -30.43
CA ILE A 167 12.21 -1.29 -31.14
C ILE A 167 11.97 -2.50 -32.06
N GLY A 168 10.78 -3.11 -32.04
CA GLY A 168 10.38 -4.21 -32.93
C GLY A 168 10.95 -5.58 -32.54
N THR A 169 11.50 -5.71 -31.34
CA THR A 169 12.15 -6.95 -30.86
C THR A 169 11.17 -7.91 -30.19
N ASN A 170 9.98 -7.45 -29.80
CA ASN A 170 8.99 -8.31 -29.17
C ASN A 170 8.43 -9.35 -30.19
N PRO A 171 8.32 -10.63 -29.83
CA PRO A 171 7.85 -11.68 -30.73
C PRO A 171 6.35 -11.58 -31.06
N CYS A 172 5.54 -10.96 -30.20
CA CYS A 172 4.08 -10.96 -30.31
C CYS A 172 3.50 -9.61 -30.76
N CYS A 173 4.17 -8.52 -30.41
CA CYS A 173 3.71 -7.16 -30.62
C CYS A 173 4.57 -6.42 -31.65
N THR A 174 3.93 -5.63 -32.50
CA THR A 174 4.60 -4.74 -33.47
C THR A 174 4.95 -3.39 -32.83
N SER A 175 5.79 -2.59 -33.50
CA SER A 175 6.14 -1.23 -33.07
C SER A 175 4.98 -0.22 -33.12
N ASN A 176 3.84 -0.62 -33.70
CA ASN A 176 2.61 0.17 -33.75
C ASN A 176 1.53 -0.36 -32.79
N CYS A 177 1.90 -1.16 -31.79
CA CYS A 177 1.00 -1.69 -30.75
C CYS A 177 -0.17 -2.51 -31.30
N LYS A 178 0.13 -3.27 -32.36
CA LYS A 178 -0.72 -4.30 -32.95
C LYS A 178 -0.09 -5.67 -32.76
N LEU A 179 -0.92 -6.69 -32.58
CA LEU A 179 -0.45 -8.07 -32.55
C LEU A 179 0.09 -8.44 -33.94
N LYS A 180 1.15 -9.24 -33.97
CA LYS A 180 1.63 -9.85 -35.22
C LYS A 180 0.63 -10.90 -35.70
N GLU A 181 0.65 -11.23 -36.99
CA GLU A 181 -0.35 -12.12 -37.61
C GLU A 181 -0.51 -13.49 -36.93
N HIS A 182 0.58 -14.04 -36.39
CA HIS A 182 0.58 -15.34 -35.68
C HIS A 182 0.26 -15.23 -34.19
N ALA A 183 0.16 -14.02 -33.66
CA ALA A 183 -0.02 -13.75 -32.24
C ALA A 183 -1.50 -13.56 -31.91
N THR A 184 -1.94 -14.21 -30.85
CA THR A 184 -3.31 -14.05 -30.30
C THR A 184 -3.34 -13.24 -29.00
N CYS A 185 -2.17 -13.03 -28.40
CA CYS A 185 -1.98 -12.33 -27.14
C CYS A 185 -0.53 -11.81 -27.03
N SER A 186 -0.23 -11.02 -25.99
CA SER A 186 1.14 -10.59 -25.65
C SER A 186 1.48 -10.87 -24.19
N ASP A 187 2.57 -11.61 -23.97
CA ASP A 187 3.11 -11.96 -22.64
C ASP A 187 3.42 -10.73 -21.77
N MET A 188 3.62 -9.55 -22.38
CA MET A 188 3.89 -8.29 -21.67
C MET A 188 2.65 -7.67 -21.03
N ASN A 189 1.45 -8.00 -21.54
CA ASN A 189 0.20 -7.39 -21.09
C ASN A 189 -0.75 -8.41 -20.45
N GLN A 190 -0.53 -9.71 -20.68
CA GLN A 190 -1.45 -10.77 -20.28
C GLN A 190 -0.67 -11.91 -19.62
N ALA A 191 -0.90 -12.13 -18.32
CA ALA A 191 -0.19 -13.12 -17.52
C ALA A 191 -0.40 -14.58 -17.96
N CYS A 192 -1.50 -14.87 -18.68
CA CYS A 192 -1.76 -16.19 -19.26
C CYS A 192 -1.47 -16.26 -20.76
N CYS A 193 -0.67 -15.33 -21.30
CA CYS A 193 -0.08 -15.47 -22.62
C CYS A 193 1.34 -16.04 -22.49
N LYS A 194 1.67 -17.00 -23.35
CA LYS A 194 3.03 -17.54 -23.46
C LYS A 194 3.33 -17.80 -24.92
N ASN A 195 4.47 -17.29 -25.39
CA ASN A 195 4.87 -17.43 -26.79
C ASN A 195 3.75 -16.96 -27.75
N CYS A 196 3.11 -15.84 -27.43
CA CYS A 196 2.07 -15.22 -28.26
C CYS A 196 0.76 -16.03 -28.37
N THR A 197 0.60 -17.06 -27.56
CA THR A 197 -0.57 -17.93 -27.54
C THR A 197 -1.08 -18.18 -26.12
N MET A 198 -2.30 -18.67 -26.02
CA MET A 198 -2.93 -18.95 -24.72
C MET A 198 -2.16 -20.02 -23.96
N SER A 199 -1.88 -19.75 -22.70
CA SER A 199 -1.29 -20.74 -21.80
C SER A 199 -2.26 -21.88 -21.51
N ALA A 200 -1.72 -23.09 -21.38
CA ALA A 200 -2.50 -24.27 -21.03
C ALA A 200 -3.17 -24.12 -19.65
N LYS A 201 -4.31 -24.80 -19.46
CA LYS A 201 -4.98 -24.87 -18.17
C LYS A 201 -4.03 -25.40 -17.10
N GLY A 202 -3.98 -24.73 -15.94
CA GLY A 202 -3.10 -25.10 -14.83
C GLY A 202 -1.68 -24.50 -14.91
N THR A 203 -1.39 -23.65 -15.90
CA THR A 203 -0.15 -22.87 -15.92
C THR A 203 -0.18 -21.84 -14.79
N LEU A 204 0.83 -21.82 -13.93
CA LEU A 204 0.96 -20.84 -12.84
C LEU A 204 1.09 -19.42 -13.43
N CYS A 205 0.24 -18.49 -13.00
CA CYS A 205 0.28 -17.10 -13.46
C CYS A 205 0.43 -16.06 -12.33
N ILE A 206 -0.01 -16.38 -11.11
CA ILE A 206 0.32 -15.61 -9.91
C ILE A 206 0.87 -16.59 -8.88
N ALA A 207 2.08 -16.31 -8.39
CA ALA A 207 2.67 -17.10 -7.30
C ALA A 207 1.90 -16.87 -6.00
N ARG A 208 1.92 -17.86 -5.12
CA ARG A 208 1.36 -17.73 -3.77
C ARG A 208 2.01 -16.55 -3.05
N ASP A 209 1.19 -15.71 -2.44
CA ASP A 209 1.64 -14.57 -1.65
C ASP A 209 1.38 -14.83 -0.16
N ASP A 210 2.42 -15.27 0.55
CA ASP A 210 2.37 -15.51 1.99
C ASP A 210 2.32 -14.19 2.80
N ILE A 211 2.55 -13.04 2.18
CA ILE A 211 2.45 -11.72 2.82
C ILE A 211 1.00 -11.26 2.82
N GLU A 212 0.31 -11.36 1.68
CA GLU A 212 -1.10 -10.96 1.49
C GLU A 212 -2.10 -12.10 1.79
N CYS A 213 -1.63 -13.28 2.21
CA CYS A 213 -2.45 -14.47 2.46
C CYS A 213 -3.25 -14.94 1.23
N GLU A 214 -2.66 -14.88 0.05
CA GLU A 214 -3.28 -15.28 -1.20
C GLU A 214 -2.69 -16.59 -1.70
N ASN A 215 -3.54 -17.47 -2.21
CA ASN A 215 -3.10 -18.73 -2.82
C ASN A 215 -2.46 -18.47 -4.20
N ALA A 216 -1.80 -19.49 -4.75
CA ALA A 216 -1.37 -19.42 -6.13
C ALA A 216 -2.57 -19.40 -7.08
N SER A 217 -2.48 -18.63 -8.17
CA SER A 217 -3.49 -18.59 -9.23
C SER A 217 -2.96 -19.16 -10.54
N TYR A 218 -3.86 -19.80 -11.28
CA TYR A 218 -3.53 -20.60 -12.45
C TYR A 218 -4.42 -20.25 -13.64
N CYS A 219 -3.83 -20.26 -14.83
CA CYS A 219 -4.53 -20.02 -16.08
C CYS A 219 -5.64 -21.05 -16.28
N SER A 220 -6.81 -20.58 -16.70
CA SER A 220 -7.96 -21.44 -17.00
C SER A 220 -7.81 -22.23 -18.30
N GLY A 221 -6.90 -21.80 -19.19
CA GLY A 221 -6.75 -22.34 -20.54
C GLY A 221 -7.81 -21.87 -21.54
N ASN A 222 -8.66 -20.91 -21.14
CA ASN A 222 -9.66 -20.28 -22.01
C ASN A 222 -9.72 -18.74 -21.85
N SER A 223 -8.79 -18.16 -21.10
CA SER A 223 -8.67 -16.73 -20.84
C SER A 223 -7.19 -16.32 -20.85
N PHE A 224 -6.89 -15.12 -21.34
CA PHE A 224 -5.56 -14.52 -21.27
C PHE A 224 -5.28 -13.78 -19.95
N ASN A 225 -6.33 -13.46 -19.20
CA ASN A 225 -6.22 -12.90 -17.86
C ASN A 225 -6.04 -14.03 -16.85
N CYS A 226 -5.10 -13.84 -15.92
CA CYS A 226 -4.98 -14.70 -14.75
C CYS A 226 -6.18 -14.43 -13.83
N PRO A 227 -6.88 -15.46 -13.32
CA PRO A 227 -7.90 -15.25 -12.32
C PRO A 227 -7.28 -14.64 -11.06
N ASN A 228 -8.04 -13.85 -10.31
CA ASN A 228 -7.58 -13.38 -9.00
C ASN A 228 -7.35 -14.59 -8.09
N PRO A 229 -6.29 -14.59 -7.28
CA PRO A 229 -6.05 -15.67 -6.33
C PRO A 229 -7.14 -15.68 -5.26
N ASP A 230 -7.53 -16.89 -4.85
CA ASP A 230 -8.35 -17.06 -3.66
C ASP A 230 -7.50 -16.79 -2.42
N TYR A 231 -8.11 -16.24 -1.37
CA TYR A 231 -7.45 -16.18 -0.06
C TYR A 231 -7.18 -17.58 0.48
N LEU A 232 -6.17 -17.68 1.33
CA LEU A 232 -5.93 -18.89 2.11
C LEU A 232 -7.12 -19.21 3.00
N LYS A 233 -7.28 -20.50 3.33
CA LYS A 233 -8.33 -20.95 4.24
C LYS A 233 -8.24 -20.17 5.55
N ASP A 234 -9.39 -19.74 6.07
CA ASP A 234 -9.53 -19.12 7.38
C ASP A 234 -8.65 -19.84 8.41
N TRP A 235 -7.95 -19.06 9.26
CA TRP A 235 -7.03 -19.54 10.30
C TRP A 235 -5.67 -20.06 9.82
N THR A 236 -5.33 -19.90 8.54
CA THR A 236 -3.98 -20.17 8.04
C THR A 236 -3.03 -19.06 8.49
N SER A 237 -1.93 -19.43 9.17
CA SER A 237 -0.87 -18.50 9.54
C SER A 237 -0.07 -18.07 8.31
N CYS A 238 -0.12 -16.80 7.95
CA CYS A 238 0.71 -16.20 6.88
C CYS A 238 1.83 -15.34 7.47
N LYS A 239 2.82 -14.99 6.63
CA LYS A 239 4.12 -14.46 7.04
C LYS A 239 3.96 -13.21 7.89
N ASP A 240 3.12 -12.23 7.51
CA ASP A 240 2.81 -11.09 8.36
C ASP A 240 1.67 -10.19 7.85
N ARG A 241 0.43 -10.32 8.38
CA ARG A 241 -0.45 -9.20 8.82
C ARG A 241 -1.96 -9.43 8.73
N TYR A 242 -2.45 -10.48 8.07
CA TYR A 242 -3.89 -10.74 7.97
C TYR A 242 -4.26 -12.18 8.31
N LEU A 243 -5.43 -12.33 8.90
CA LEU A 243 -6.29 -13.50 8.72
C LEU A 243 -7.43 -12.98 7.86
N VAL A 244 -7.58 -13.49 6.63
CA VAL A 244 -8.84 -13.31 5.91
C VAL A 244 -9.76 -14.42 6.41
N ILE A 245 -10.82 -14.01 7.08
CA ILE A 245 -11.94 -14.88 7.45
C ILE A 245 -13.07 -14.43 6.55
N SER A 246 -13.79 -15.35 5.91
CA SER A 246 -14.88 -15.02 4.95
C SER A 246 -15.62 -13.72 5.28
N TYR A 247 -15.50 -12.71 4.41
CA TYR A 247 -16.10 -11.36 4.49
C TYR A 247 -15.57 -10.40 5.57
N HIS A 248 -14.42 -10.70 6.19
CA HIS A 248 -13.81 -9.88 7.23
C HIS A 248 -12.30 -9.70 7.04
N THR A 249 -11.83 -8.47 7.26
CA THR A 249 -10.40 -8.15 7.32
C THR A 249 -9.97 -8.14 8.79
N CYS A 250 -9.17 -9.14 9.19
CA CYS A 250 -8.70 -9.27 10.57
C CYS A 250 -7.28 -8.76 10.77
N GLN A 251 -7.05 -8.08 11.88
CA GLN A 251 -5.75 -7.58 12.32
C GLN A 251 -5.52 -7.83 13.81
N SER A 252 -4.30 -7.57 14.28
CA SER A 252 -4.03 -7.47 15.72
C SER A 252 -4.84 -6.32 16.30
N ALA A 253 -5.61 -6.61 17.35
CA ALA A 253 -6.41 -5.66 18.08
C ALA A 253 -5.49 -4.62 18.72
N VAL A 254 -5.68 -3.37 18.28
CA VAL A 254 -4.94 -2.18 18.73
C VAL A 254 -5.71 -1.45 19.84
N PHE A 255 -6.67 -2.11 20.52
CA PHE A 255 -7.43 -1.49 21.61
C PHE A 255 -6.94 -1.94 22.99
N ALA A 256 -6.69 -0.96 23.86
CA ALA A 256 -6.19 -1.13 25.21
C ALA A 256 -7.28 -1.28 26.29
N GLU A 257 -8.56 -1.25 25.93
CA GLU A 257 -9.62 -1.49 26.90
C GLU A 257 -9.82 -3.00 27.12
N ASN A 258 -9.87 -3.41 28.39
CA ASN A 258 -10.22 -4.76 28.84
C ASN A 258 -9.28 -5.92 28.42
N GLY A 259 -7.97 -5.66 28.24
CA GLY A 259 -6.99 -6.74 28.01
C GLY A 259 -7.11 -7.42 26.63
N ALA A 260 -7.71 -6.75 25.66
CA ALA A 260 -7.84 -7.21 24.27
C ALA A 260 -6.60 -6.91 23.41
N ALA A 261 -5.60 -6.20 23.94
CA ALA A 261 -4.32 -5.99 23.27
C ALA A 261 -3.71 -7.34 22.88
N CYS A 262 -3.19 -7.44 21.65
CA CYS A 262 -2.59 -8.67 21.12
C CYS A 262 -3.57 -9.83 20.90
N LYS A 263 -4.88 -9.57 20.75
CA LYS A 263 -5.84 -10.54 20.19
C LYS A 263 -6.15 -10.24 18.74
N TRP A 264 -6.79 -11.14 18.01
CA TRP A 264 -7.29 -10.85 16.66
C TRP A 264 -8.65 -10.15 16.71
N CYS A 265 -8.78 -9.02 16.01
CA CYS A 265 -10.06 -8.35 15.76
C CYS A 265 -10.29 -8.19 14.27
N CYS A 266 -11.54 -8.13 13.85
CA CYS A 266 -11.89 -7.98 12.44
C CYS A 266 -12.89 -6.85 12.22
N TYR A 267 -12.75 -6.17 11.08
CA TYR A 267 -13.72 -5.19 10.61
C TYR A 267 -14.76 -5.87 9.72
N ASP A 268 -15.97 -5.30 9.67
CA ASP A 268 -17.03 -5.75 8.76
C ASP A 268 -16.77 -5.23 7.35
N ALA A 269 -16.35 -6.10 6.42
CA ALA A 269 -16.03 -5.67 5.06
C ALA A 269 -17.26 -5.52 4.15
N THR A 270 -18.49 -5.70 4.67
CA THR A 270 -19.73 -5.57 3.86
C THR A 270 -20.00 -4.13 3.42
N ASP A 271 -19.57 -3.13 4.21
CA ASP A 271 -19.52 -1.72 3.79
C ASP A 271 -18.07 -1.20 3.87
N PRO A 272 -17.32 -1.22 2.76
CA PRO A 272 -15.95 -0.72 2.70
C PRO A 272 -15.81 0.76 3.08
N ASN A 273 -16.89 1.54 3.00
CA ASN A 273 -16.86 2.95 3.33
C ASN A 273 -17.06 3.21 4.83
N ASN A 274 -17.79 2.31 5.51
CA ASN A 274 -18.06 2.40 6.95
C ASN A 274 -18.08 1.00 7.60
N PRO A 275 -16.91 0.36 7.78
CA PRO A 275 -16.85 -1.04 8.22
C PRO A 275 -16.97 -1.23 9.74
N GLY A 276 -17.41 -0.19 10.45
CA GLY A 276 -17.63 -0.21 11.89
C GLY A 276 -16.36 -0.35 12.74
N PRO A 277 -16.51 -0.54 14.07
CA PRO A 277 -15.38 -0.78 14.96
C PRO A 277 -14.80 -2.19 14.76
N CYS A 278 -13.51 -2.37 15.05
CA CYS A 278 -12.88 -3.69 15.01
C CYS A 278 -13.44 -4.56 16.15
N VAL A 279 -14.05 -5.70 15.82
CA VAL A 279 -14.63 -6.63 16.81
C VAL A 279 -13.68 -7.80 17.03
N VAL A 280 -13.32 -8.08 18.29
CA VAL A 280 -12.47 -9.23 18.65
C VAL A 280 -13.22 -10.53 18.32
N GLN A 281 -12.67 -11.34 17.41
CA GLN A 281 -13.32 -12.58 16.97
C GLN A 281 -12.85 -13.82 17.75
N THR A 282 -11.72 -13.70 18.46
CA THR A 282 -10.96 -14.87 18.94
C THR A 282 -10.26 -14.55 20.26
N ASN A 283 -10.08 -15.57 21.09
CA ASN A 283 -9.27 -15.48 22.31
C ASN A 283 -7.79 -15.84 22.08
N GLU A 284 -7.42 -16.15 20.83
CA GLU A 284 -6.03 -16.45 20.48
C GLU A 284 -5.20 -15.18 20.54
N THR A 285 -3.96 -15.35 21.01
CA THR A 285 -3.00 -14.26 21.08
C THR A 285 -2.20 -14.21 19.79
N VAL A 286 -1.93 -12.98 19.35
CA VAL A 286 -1.09 -12.67 18.21
C VAL A 286 0.36 -12.97 18.58
N ASN A 287 1.15 -13.48 17.62
CA ASN A 287 2.56 -13.84 17.82
C ASN A 287 3.40 -12.71 18.45
N GLU A 288 4.47 -13.10 19.17
CA GLU A 288 5.43 -12.16 19.75
C GLU A 288 6.08 -11.27 18.68
N GLY A 289 6.40 -10.03 19.03
CA GLY A 289 6.99 -9.03 18.14
C GLY A 289 5.98 -8.34 17.20
N ARG A 290 4.69 -8.66 17.28
CA ARG A 290 3.66 -8.00 16.46
C ARG A 290 3.28 -6.63 17.00
N PRO A 291 3.15 -5.58 16.16
CA PRO A 291 2.70 -4.27 16.62
C PRO A 291 1.31 -4.33 17.27
N CYS A 292 1.18 -3.67 18.42
CA CYS A 292 -0.08 -3.47 19.12
C CYS A 292 -0.09 -2.07 19.75
N TYR A 293 -1.21 -1.68 20.38
CA TYR A 293 -1.33 -0.38 21.04
C TYR A 293 -0.21 -0.08 22.06
N LEU A 294 0.31 -1.13 22.70
CA LEU A 294 1.35 -1.02 23.73
C LEU A 294 2.77 -1.06 23.16
N GLY A 295 2.93 -1.02 21.84
CA GLY A 295 4.21 -1.16 21.15
C GLY A 295 4.25 -2.46 20.36
N TYR A 296 4.69 -3.54 21.00
CA TYR A 296 4.78 -4.86 20.39
C TYR A 296 4.21 -5.90 21.36
N CYS A 297 3.62 -6.96 20.83
CA CYS A 297 3.16 -8.10 21.60
C CYS A 297 4.37 -8.84 22.16
N GLU A 298 4.56 -8.78 23.46
CA GLU A 298 5.56 -9.58 24.19
C GLU A 298 4.82 -10.40 25.24
N VAL A 299 5.25 -11.65 25.47
CA VAL A 299 4.67 -12.51 26.53
C VAL A 299 4.65 -11.83 27.91
N TYR A 300 5.51 -10.83 28.14
CA TYR A 300 5.61 -10.07 29.40
C TYR A 300 4.57 -8.95 29.60
N ILE A 301 3.86 -8.50 28.56
CA ILE A 301 2.88 -7.40 28.69
C ILE A 301 1.57 -7.88 29.35
N LEU A 302 1.19 -9.15 29.17
CA LEU A 302 0.04 -9.75 29.85
C LEU A 302 0.26 -9.86 31.37
N LEU A 303 1.49 -10.15 31.82
CA LEU A 303 1.82 -10.19 33.25
C LEU A 303 1.84 -8.79 33.89
N SER A 304 2.34 -7.77 33.18
CA SER A 304 2.47 -6.42 33.74
C SER A 304 1.13 -5.70 33.88
N LEU A 305 0.11 -6.03 33.08
CA LEU A 305 -1.28 -5.58 33.29
C LEU A 305 -1.95 -6.26 34.49
N LEU A 306 -1.73 -7.57 34.68
CA LEU A 306 -2.20 -8.30 35.87
C LEU A 306 -1.55 -7.75 37.15
N ILE A 307 -0.26 -7.45 37.11
CA ILE A 307 0.47 -6.83 38.23
C ILE A 307 -0.01 -5.40 38.48
N LYS A 308 -0.24 -4.58 37.44
CA LYS A 308 -0.79 -3.22 37.63
C LYS A 308 -2.20 -3.24 38.25
N HIS A 309 -3.08 -4.16 37.83
CA HIS A 309 -4.39 -4.31 38.45
C HIS A 309 -4.31 -4.85 39.88
N PHE A 310 -3.40 -5.78 40.17
CA PHE A 310 -3.16 -6.29 41.53
C PHE A 310 -2.60 -5.20 42.45
N VAL A 311 -1.61 -4.43 41.99
CA VAL A 311 -1.01 -3.32 42.72
C VAL A 311 -2.01 -2.17 42.92
N LEU A 312 -2.81 -1.79 41.92
CA LEU A 312 -3.83 -0.74 42.10
C LEU A 312 -4.96 -1.16 43.04
N ARG A 313 -5.43 -2.41 42.99
CA ARG A 313 -6.43 -2.92 43.95
C ARG A 313 -5.89 -2.97 45.38
N HIS A 314 -4.64 -3.41 45.58
CA HIS A 314 -4.07 -3.53 46.92
C HIS A 314 -3.52 -2.21 47.48
N VAL A 315 -3.06 -1.27 46.65
CA VAL A 315 -2.67 0.08 47.08
C VAL A 315 -3.89 0.91 47.49
N MET A 316 -5.06 0.73 46.85
CA MET A 316 -6.31 1.35 47.33
C MET A 316 -6.78 0.81 48.69
N VAL A 317 -6.59 -0.48 48.97
CA VAL A 317 -6.93 -1.07 50.28
C VAL A 317 -6.00 -0.55 51.39
N ILE A 318 -4.71 -0.32 51.09
CA ILE A 318 -3.76 0.25 52.06
C ILE A 318 -4.04 1.74 52.32
N ARG A 319 -4.51 2.50 51.31
CA ARG A 319 -4.84 3.92 51.48
C ARG A 319 -6.05 4.19 52.37
N HIS A 320 -6.97 3.22 52.52
CA HIS A 320 -8.10 3.33 53.46
C HIS A 320 -7.74 3.02 54.91
N PHE A 321 -6.64 2.31 55.18
CA PHE A 321 -6.18 2.01 56.54
C PHE A 321 -5.29 3.10 57.14
N LEU A 322 -4.77 4.03 56.34
CA LEU A 322 -3.89 5.12 56.79
C LEU A 322 -4.62 6.46 57.05
N PHE A 323 -5.95 6.49 56.94
CA PHE A 323 -6.78 7.67 57.24
C PHE A 323 -7.69 7.50 58.47
N VAL A 324 -7.47 6.46 59.27
CA VAL A 324 -8.09 6.27 60.59
C VAL A 324 -6.99 5.95 61.61
N LEU A 325 -6.15 6.95 61.89
CA LEU A 325 -5.31 7.08 63.09
C LEU A 325 -5.13 8.57 63.37
#